data_AF-A0AAE1PP30-F1
#
_entry.id   AF-A0AAE1PP30-F1
#
_cell.length_a   1.000
_cell.length_b   1.000
_cell.length_c   1.000
_cell.angle_alpha   90.00
_cell.angle_beta   90.00
_cell.angle_gamma   90.00
#
_symmetry.space_group_name_H-M   'P 1'
#
loop_
_entity.id
_entity.type
_entity.pdbx_description
1 polymer ?
#
loop_
_entity_poly.entity_id
_entity_poly.type
_entity_poly.pdbx_seq_one_letter_code
_entity_poly.pdbx_strand_id
1 'polypeptide(L)'
;MGSSCVPVVALQTTLHQRLSQASCMLDLRWMSGHVVSCGIIRKIKSGVFQIPDYLNQSVVRLLLYMLMVDPMKRATIEDIKKHEWFQKDLPAYLFPPPYDHDNSVIDQETIAEVCEKFQVESSEVQSAILSEDQHNQLKIAYNLIVDNKRLHATAMYSTMKDSEHIIFTKHQYIFTTHQHIFTMQHLNSLLVNTSSLLNIST
;
A
#
# COMPACT_ATOMS: atom_id res chain seq x y z
N MET A 1 23.88 38.50 71.49
CA MET A 1 22.41 38.53 71.31
C MET A 1 22.12 38.65 69.83
N GLY A 2 21.29 37.77 69.27
CA GLY A 2 20.58 38.02 68.01
C GLY A 2 21.17 37.40 66.74
N SER A 3 21.17 36.07 66.63
CA SER A 3 21.10 35.38 65.34
C SER A 3 19.71 35.59 64.73
N SER A 4 19.61 35.97 63.45
CA SER A 4 18.36 35.97 62.70
C SER A 4 18.56 35.17 61.41
N CYS A 5 17.98 33.97 61.42
CA CYS A 5 17.85 33.08 60.28
C CYS A 5 16.77 33.62 59.34
N VAL A 6 17.08 33.78 58.06
CA VAL A 6 16.08 33.95 56.99
C VAL A 6 15.72 32.54 56.46
N PRO A 7 14.43 32.20 56.30
CA PRO A 7 14.00 30.82 56.09
C PRO A 7 14.23 30.33 54.65
N VAL A 8 14.90 29.17 54.54
CA VAL A 8 15.15 28.37 53.33
C VAL A 8 13.88 27.62 52.89
N VAL A 9 12.75 28.32 52.75
CA VAL A 9 11.48 27.70 52.30
C VAL A 9 10.85 28.43 51.10
N ALA A 10 11.32 29.64 50.77
CA ALA A 10 10.84 30.39 49.61
C ALA A 10 11.44 29.95 48.25
N LEU A 11 12.48 29.11 48.24
CA LEU A 11 13.14 28.64 47.01
C LEU A 11 12.57 27.32 46.45
N GLN A 12 11.78 26.57 47.23
CA GLN A 12 11.29 25.25 46.79
C GLN A 12 10.05 25.37 45.89
N THR A 13 9.16 26.34 46.15
CA THR A 13 7.91 26.53 45.38
C THR A 13 8.13 27.18 44.00
N THR A 14 9.17 27.99 43.84
CA THR A 14 9.52 28.58 42.54
C THR A 14 10.13 27.56 41.57
N LEU A 15 10.75 26.51 42.08
CA LEU A 15 11.40 25.47 41.27
C LEU A 15 10.36 24.49 40.69
N HIS A 16 9.31 24.16 41.45
CA HIS A 16 8.24 23.28 40.97
C HIS A 16 7.35 23.95 39.90
N GLN A 17 7.14 25.26 39.99
CA GLN A 17 6.36 26.02 39.00
C GLN A 17 7.15 26.26 37.70
N ARG A 18 8.48 26.33 37.78
CA ARG A 18 9.37 26.39 36.60
C ARG A 18 9.59 25.04 35.93
N LEU A 19 9.53 23.92 36.66
CA LEU A 19 9.61 22.58 36.06
C LEU A 19 8.34 22.21 35.28
N SER A 20 7.16 22.69 35.69
CA SER A 20 5.91 22.52 34.92
C SER A 20 5.92 23.31 33.60
N GLN A 21 6.49 24.53 33.59
CA GLN A 21 6.70 25.27 32.34
C GLN A 21 7.84 24.68 31.47
N ALA A 22 8.89 24.13 32.10
CA ALA A 22 10.01 23.51 31.36
C ALA A 22 9.62 22.20 30.66
N SER A 23 8.61 21.47 31.16
CA SER A 23 8.08 20.30 30.47
C SER A 23 7.43 20.62 29.11
N CYS A 24 6.96 21.86 28.90
CA CYS A 24 6.49 22.31 27.58
C CYS A 24 7.63 22.76 26.65
N MET A 25 8.84 22.96 27.17
CA MET A 25 9.98 23.53 26.44
C MET A 25 11.08 22.50 26.11
N LEU A 26 11.05 21.32 26.74
CA LEU A 26 12.04 20.26 26.55
C LEU A 26 11.78 19.32 25.36
N ASP A 27 10.68 19.48 24.62
CA ASP A 27 10.42 18.74 23.37
C ASP A 27 11.23 19.26 22.16
N LEU A 28 12.05 20.30 22.33
CA LEU A 28 12.83 20.92 21.25
C LEU A 28 14.34 20.62 21.31
N ARG A 29 14.75 19.57 22.04
CA ARG A 29 16.16 19.13 22.06
C ARG A 29 16.37 17.71 21.58
N TRP A 30 15.60 17.32 20.57
CA TRP A 30 16.00 16.28 19.64
C TRP A 30 16.22 16.89 18.25
N MET A 31 17.35 16.52 17.65
CA MET A 31 17.72 16.70 16.24
C MET A 31 18.36 18.03 15.85
N SER A 32 19.68 18.07 16.02
CA SER A 32 20.60 18.75 15.13
C SER A 32 20.19 18.58 13.66
N GLY A 33 20.04 19.71 12.95
CA GLY A 33 20.11 19.75 11.49
C GLY A 33 18.89 19.23 10.71
N HIS A 34 17.76 19.94 10.78
CA HIS A 34 16.88 20.29 9.65
C HIS A 34 15.72 21.13 10.20
N VAL A 35 15.65 22.40 9.83
CA VAL A 35 14.52 23.27 10.18
C VAL A 35 13.29 22.79 9.42
N VAL A 36 12.49 21.91 10.01
CA VAL A 36 11.14 21.65 9.50
C VAL A 36 10.36 22.93 9.69
N SER A 37 10.13 23.67 8.60
CA SER A 37 9.41 24.94 8.61
C SER A 37 8.13 24.82 9.44
N CYS A 38 7.94 25.67 10.45
CA CYS A 38 6.74 25.65 11.28
C CYS A 38 5.44 25.85 10.45
N GLY A 39 5.56 26.37 9.23
CA GLY A 39 4.46 26.51 8.27
C GLY A 39 3.91 25.19 7.73
N ILE A 40 4.74 24.16 7.51
CA ILE A 40 4.25 22.87 7.01
C ILE A 40 3.51 22.10 8.11
N ILE A 41 4.03 22.12 9.34
CA ILE A 41 3.40 21.47 10.49
C ILE A 41 2.01 22.08 10.76
N ARG A 42 1.88 23.41 10.59
CA ARG A 42 0.60 24.10 10.77
C ARG A 42 -0.44 23.63 9.75
N LYS A 43 -0.05 23.44 8.48
CA LYS A 43 -0.93 22.91 7.43
C LYS A 43 -1.35 21.46 7.74
N ILE A 44 -0.42 20.62 8.16
CA ILE A 44 -0.70 19.23 8.54
C ILE A 44 -1.69 19.17 9.71
N LYS A 45 -1.48 19.97 10.76
CA LYS A 45 -2.40 20.03 11.91
C LYS A 45 -3.77 20.60 11.56
N SER A 46 -3.84 21.49 10.57
CA SER A 46 -5.13 22.04 10.11
C SER A 46 -5.95 21.05 9.29
N GLY A 47 -5.32 20.09 8.60
CA GLY A 47 -6.00 19.14 7.71
C GLY A 47 -6.67 19.78 6.49
N VAL A 48 -6.48 21.07 6.25
CA VAL A 48 -7.09 21.79 5.12
C VAL A 48 -6.14 21.75 3.92
N PHE A 49 -6.61 21.13 2.84
CA PHE A 49 -5.93 21.09 1.56
C PHE A 49 -6.89 21.47 0.43
N GLN A 50 -6.35 22.05 -0.64
CA GLN A 50 -7.13 22.42 -1.82
C GLN A 50 -7.29 21.20 -2.73
N ILE A 51 -8.52 20.91 -3.13
CA ILE A 51 -8.84 19.79 -4.03
C ILE A 51 -9.05 20.36 -5.44
N PRO A 52 -8.31 19.91 -6.45
CA PRO A 52 -8.53 20.33 -7.82
C PRO A 52 -9.84 19.79 -8.41
N ASP A 53 -10.50 20.57 -9.26
CA ASP A 53 -11.82 20.24 -9.84
C ASP A 53 -11.80 19.02 -10.80
N TYR A 54 -10.64 18.67 -11.33
CA TYR A 54 -10.50 17.52 -12.24
C TYR A 54 -10.52 16.17 -11.54
N LEU A 55 -10.50 16.14 -10.20
CA LEU A 55 -10.42 14.89 -9.45
C LEU A 55 -11.81 14.26 -9.25
N ASN A 56 -11.92 12.97 -9.52
CA ASN A 56 -13.14 12.22 -9.27
C ASN A 56 -13.52 12.25 -7.78
N GLN A 57 -14.81 12.47 -7.50
CA GLN A 57 -15.34 12.56 -6.14
C GLN A 57 -15.06 11.31 -5.28
N SER A 58 -15.00 10.12 -5.91
CA SER A 58 -14.61 8.87 -5.23
C SER A 58 -13.18 8.92 -4.68
N VAL A 59 -12.22 9.45 -5.46
CA VAL A 59 -10.82 9.62 -5.04
C VAL A 59 -10.68 10.68 -3.97
N VAL A 60 -11.44 11.78 -4.11
CA VAL A 60 -11.46 12.87 -3.13
C VAL A 60 -11.90 12.34 -1.76
N ARG A 61 -12.95 11.51 -1.71
CA ARG A 61 -13.40 10.88 -0.47
C ARG A 61 -12.30 10.04 0.14
N LEU A 62 -11.69 9.11 -0.62
CA LEU A 62 -10.58 8.30 -0.12
C LEU A 62 -9.43 9.15 0.44
N LEU A 63 -9.06 10.22 -0.27
CA LEU A 63 -7.99 11.13 0.15
C LEU A 63 -8.32 11.83 1.47
N LEU A 64 -9.56 12.29 1.65
CA LEU A 64 -10.03 12.88 2.91
C LEU A 64 -9.98 11.88 4.07
N TYR A 65 -10.36 10.63 3.84
CA TYR A 65 -10.28 9.56 4.83
C TYR A 65 -8.82 9.22 5.22
N MET A 66 -7.90 9.23 4.25
CA MET A 66 -6.47 8.96 4.50
C MET A 66 -5.76 10.13 5.20
N LEU A 67 -6.10 11.38 4.86
CA LEU A 67 -5.47 12.58 5.41
C LEU A 67 -6.17 13.13 6.66
N MET A 68 -6.96 12.30 7.35
CA MET A 68 -7.61 12.67 8.59
C MET A 68 -6.56 13.01 9.68
N VAL A 69 -6.75 14.17 10.31
CA VAL A 69 -5.85 14.69 11.37
C VAL A 69 -5.90 13.80 12.61
N ASP A 70 -7.10 13.34 12.98
CA ASP A 70 -7.33 12.44 14.11
C ASP A 70 -6.93 11.00 13.73
N PRO A 71 -5.95 10.38 14.41
CA PRO A 71 -5.50 9.03 14.10
C PRO A 71 -6.57 7.96 14.34
N MET A 72 -7.50 8.17 15.28
CA MET A 72 -8.55 7.20 15.58
C MET A 72 -9.64 7.17 14.52
N LYS A 73 -9.74 8.24 13.73
CA LYS A 73 -10.70 8.38 12.62
C LYS A 73 -10.04 8.26 11.25
N ARG A 74 -8.73 8.08 11.20
CA ARG A 74 -7.97 7.92 9.96
C ARG A 74 -8.26 6.56 9.35
N ALA A 75 -8.35 6.52 8.02
CA ALA A 75 -8.54 5.28 7.27
C ALA A 75 -7.51 4.22 7.67
N THR A 76 -8.00 3.01 7.94
CA THR A 76 -7.16 1.83 8.09
C THR A 76 -6.82 1.24 6.71
N ILE A 77 -5.81 0.37 6.65
CA ILE A 77 -5.48 -0.35 5.40
C ILE A 77 -6.67 -1.18 4.91
N GLU A 78 -7.48 -1.74 5.82
CA GLU A 78 -8.68 -2.47 5.43
C GLU A 78 -9.72 -1.59 4.75
N ASP A 79 -9.92 -0.37 5.24
CA ASP A 79 -10.84 0.59 4.65
C ASP A 79 -10.38 1.00 3.24
N ILE A 80 -9.07 1.20 3.06
CA ILE A 80 -8.48 1.50 1.75
C ILE A 80 -8.67 0.33 0.79
N LYS A 81 -8.40 -0.91 1.23
CA LYS A 81 -8.60 -2.13 0.42
C LYS A 81 -10.05 -2.33 -0.03
N LYS A 82 -11.01 -1.88 0.78
CA LYS A 82 -12.45 -2.00 0.48
C LYS A 82 -12.98 -0.87 -0.42
N HIS A 83 -12.21 0.19 -0.64
CA HIS A 83 -12.66 1.36 -1.37
C HIS A 83 -12.76 1.08 -2.89
N GLU A 84 -13.89 1.44 -3.50
CA GLU A 84 -14.21 1.15 -4.91
C GLU A 84 -13.12 1.64 -5.88
N TRP A 85 -12.62 2.87 -5.67
CA TRP A 85 -11.56 3.41 -6.53
C TRP A 85 -10.26 2.62 -6.41
N PHE A 86 -9.94 2.07 -5.24
CA PHE A 86 -8.72 1.32 -5.00
C PHE A 86 -8.80 -0.11 -5.55
N GLN A 87 -10.00 -0.69 -5.58
CA GLN A 87 -10.25 -2.01 -6.16
C GLN A 87 -10.24 -2.02 -7.68
N LYS A 88 -10.44 -0.87 -8.32
CA LYS A 88 -10.43 -0.75 -9.77
C LYS A 88 -9.04 -1.05 -10.31
N ASP A 89 -8.96 -2.01 -11.24
CA ASP A 89 -7.72 -2.44 -11.90
C ASP A 89 -6.63 -2.91 -10.91
N LEU A 90 -7.03 -3.41 -9.73
CA LEU A 90 -6.11 -3.88 -8.68
C LEU A 90 -5.61 -5.30 -9.00
N PRO A 91 -4.30 -5.51 -9.21
CA PRO A 91 -3.76 -6.83 -9.43
C PRO A 91 -3.94 -7.76 -8.23
N ALA A 92 -4.35 -9.01 -8.49
CA ALA A 92 -4.64 -9.99 -7.44
C ALA A 92 -3.41 -10.34 -6.58
N TYR A 93 -2.19 -10.19 -7.11
CA TYR A 93 -0.96 -10.48 -6.36
C TYR A 93 -0.65 -9.48 -5.25
N LEU A 94 -1.20 -8.27 -5.29
CA LEU A 94 -0.91 -7.23 -4.29
C LEU A 94 -1.53 -7.55 -2.93
N PHE A 95 -2.70 -8.19 -2.93
CA PHE A 95 -3.41 -8.57 -1.71
C PHE A 95 -3.94 -9.99 -1.85
N PRO A 96 -3.07 -11.01 -1.73
CA PRO A 96 -3.53 -12.39 -1.71
C PRO A 96 -4.51 -12.58 -0.54
N PRO A 97 -5.52 -13.46 -0.66
CA PRO A 97 -6.39 -13.79 0.45
C PRO A 97 -5.57 -14.31 1.63
N PRO A 98 -6.00 -14.07 2.88
CA PRO A 98 -5.38 -14.71 4.02
C PRO A 98 -5.53 -16.23 3.85
N TYR A 99 -4.40 -16.93 3.85
CA TYR A 99 -4.41 -18.39 3.91
C TYR A 99 -4.23 -18.76 5.36
N ASP A 100 -5.03 -19.71 5.84
CA ASP A 100 -4.78 -20.35 7.12
C ASP A 100 -3.42 -21.05 7.00
N HIS A 101 -2.43 -20.52 7.71
CA HIS A 101 -1.12 -21.15 7.77
C HIS A 101 -1.28 -22.40 8.63
N ASP A 102 -1.64 -23.51 7.98
CA ASP A 102 -1.53 -24.81 8.61
C ASP A 102 -0.05 -25.05 8.89
N ASN A 103 0.36 -24.81 10.14
CA ASN A 103 1.71 -25.11 10.67
C ASN A 103 2.12 -26.59 10.50
N SER A 104 1.24 -27.43 9.93
CA SER A 104 1.49 -28.84 9.66
C SER A 104 2.48 -29.07 8.51
N VAL A 105 2.64 -28.10 7.60
CA VAL A 105 3.59 -28.20 6.49
C VAL A 105 4.70 -27.17 6.69
N ILE A 106 5.77 -27.62 7.34
CA ILE A 106 6.98 -26.81 7.56
C ILE A 106 7.90 -26.99 6.35
N ASP A 107 8.26 -25.88 5.69
CA ASP A 107 9.17 -25.90 4.56
C ASP A 107 10.64 -25.96 5.02
N GLN A 108 11.25 -27.13 4.83
CA GLN A 108 12.64 -27.40 5.22
C GLN A 108 13.65 -26.56 4.43
N GLU A 109 13.34 -26.18 3.18
CA GLU A 109 14.20 -25.31 2.37
C GLU A 109 14.25 -23.90 2.98
N THR A 110 13.08 -23.39 3.40
CA THR A 110 13.01 -22.08 4.07
C THR A 110 13.69 -22.10 5.44
N ILE A 111 13.63 -23.19 6.20
CA ILE A 111 14.41 -23.32 7.45
C ILE A 111 15.90 -23.20 7.17
N ALA A 112 16.43 -23.91 6.16
CA ALA A 112 17.85 -23.84 5.82
C ALA A 112 18.28 -22.39 5.48
N GLU A 113 17.43 -21.65 4.76
CA GLU A 113 17.66 -20.24 4.43
C GLU A 113 17.68 -19.33 5.68
N VAL A 114 16.79 -19.57 6.65
CA VAL A 114 16.80 -18.84 7.93
C VAL A 114 18.05 -19.17 8.72
N CYS A 115 18.43 -20.45 8.81
CA CYS A 115 19.62 -20.90 9.51
C CYS A 115 20.90 -20.29 8.93
N GLU A 116 21.01 -20.20 7.60
CA GLU A 116 22.14 -19.57 6.94
C GLU A 116 22.20 -18.05 7.24
N LYS A 117 21.07 -17.35 7.17
CA LYS A 117 21.01 -15.90 7.37
C LYS A 117 21.22 -15.47 8.83
N PHE A 118 20.71 -16.24 9.78
CA PHE A 118 20.75 -15.92 11.21
C PHE A 118 21.84 -16.69 11.97
N GLN A 119 22.55 -17.61 11.31
CA GLN A 119 23.61 -18.45 11.90
C GLN A 119 23.12 -19.27 13.11
N VAL A 120 21.90 -19.82 13.01
CA VAL A 120 21.22 -20.61 14.04
C VAL A 120 21.00 -22.04 13.58
N GLU A 121 20.84 -22.97 14.51
CA GLU A 121 20.55 -24.36 14.19
C GLU A 121 19.09 -24.56 13.74
N SER A 122 18.85 -25.51 12.83
CA SER A 122 17.51 -25.84 12.32
C SER A 122 16.53 -26.25 13.44
N SER A 123 17.03 -26.88 14.50
CA SER A 123 16.22 -27.30 15.65
C SER A 123 15.64 -26.10 16.41
N GLU A 124 16.39 -25.01 16.55
CA GLU A 124 15.94 -23.78 17.20
C GLU A 124 14.82 -23.12 16.40
N VAL A 125 14.98 -23.02 15.07
CA VAL A 125 13.96 -22.47 14.17
C VAL A 125 12.69 -23.31 14.20
N GLN A 126 12.80 -24.64 14.18
CA GLN A 126 11.65 -25.53 14.30
C GLN A 126 10.93 -25.37 15.64
N SER A 127 11.68 -25.25 16.73
CA SER A 127 11.10 -25.00 18.06
C SER A 127 10.35 -23.67 18.12
N ALA A 128 10.88 -22.63 17.47
CA ALA A 128 10.25 -21.31 17.40
C ALA A 128 8.95 -21.31 16.60
N ILE A 129 8.90 -22.04 15.47
CA ILE A 129 7.70 -22.18 14.65
C ILE A 129 6.58 -22.87 15.43
N LEU A 130 6.92 -23.98 16.11
CA LEU A 130 5.99 -24.76 16.93
C LEU A 130 5.56 -24.03 18.22
N SER A 131 6.34 -23.07 18.68
CA SER A 131 5.97 -22.24 19.83
C SER A 131 4.75 -21.37 19.53
N GLU A 132 3.93 -21.11 20.55
CA GLU A 132 2.75 -20.23 20.46
C GLU A 132 3.11 -18.74 20.39
N ASP A 133 4.37 -18.38 20.61
CA ASP A 133 4.80 -16.98 20.62
C ASP A 133 4.88 -16.42 19.20
N GLN A 134 3.95 -15.51 18.88
CA GLN A 134 3.92 -14.80 17.60
C GLN A 134 5.02 -13.74 17.45
N HIS A 135 5.65 -13.33 18.56
CA HIS A 135 6.68 -12.29 18.55
C HIS A 135 8.11 -12.86 18.49
N ASN A 136 8.25 -14.18 18.37
CA ASN A 136 9.55 -14.82 18.23
C ASN A 136 10.21 -14.37 16.92
N GLN A 137 11.42 -13.83 17.02
CA GLN A 137 12.17 -13.28 15.89
C GLN A 137 12.41 -14.30 14.77
N LEU A 138 12.69 -15.57 15.12
CA LEU A 138 12.92 -16.65 14.14
C LEU A 138 11.63 -17.02 13.41
N LYS A 139 10.51 -17.06 14.13
CA LYS A 139 9.18 -17.32 13.54
C LYS A 139 8.78 -16.20 12.59
N ILE A 140 9.01 -14.95 12.97
CA ILE A 140 8.79 -13.78 12.11
C ILE A 140 9.66 -13.89 10.86
N ALA A 141 10.96 -14.17 11.01
CA ALA A 141 11.87 -14.32 9.88
C ALA A 141 11.44 -15.43 8.91
N TYR A 142 11.04 -16.60 9.44
CA TYR A 142 10.50 -17.70 8.65
C TYR A 142 9.25 -17.27 7.87
N ASN A 143 8.25 -16.69 8.55
CA ASN A 143 7.01 -16.23 7.92
C ASN A 143 7.29 -15.20 6.81
N LEU A 144 8.22 -14.26 7.04
CA LEU A 144 8.59 -13.26 6.05
C LEU A 144 9.19 -13.87 4.78
N ILE A 145 10.03 -14.90 4.90
CA ILE A 145 10.63 -15.57 3.74
C ILE A 145 9.57 -16.38 2.99
N VAL A 146 8.72 -17.13 3.71
CA VAL A 146 7.61 -17.88 3.10
C VAL A 146 6.68 -16.94 2.34
N ASP A 147 6.29 -15.82 2.94
CA ASP A 147 5.42 -14.83 2.30
C ASP A 147 6.10 -14.20 1.07
N ASN A 148 7.39 -13.92 1.14
CA ASN A 148 8.14 -13.38 0.00
C ASN A 148 8.16 -14.36 -1.18
N LYS A 149 8.50 -15.64 -0.94
CA LYS A 149 8.46 -16.70 -1.97
C LYS A 149 7.07 -16.82 -2.60
N ARG A 150 6.02 -16.78 -1.79
CA ARG A 150 4.63 -16.87 -2.26
C ARG A 150 4.20 -15.64 -3.06
N LEU A 151 4.59 -14.44 -2.65
CA LEU A 151 4.34 -13.21 -3.38
C LEU A 151 4.99 -13.24 -4.76
N HIS A 152 6.25 -13.70 -4.85
CA HIS A 152 6.93 -13.87 -6.14
C HIS A 152 6.20 -14.87 -7.04
N ALA A 153 5.77 -16.01 -6.51
CA ALA A 153 5.01 -17.00 -7.28
C ALA A 153 3.68 -16.44 -7.79
N THR A 154 2.93 -15.73 -6.93
CA THR A 154 1.62 -15.15 -7.28
C THR A 154 1.75 -14.02 -8.29
N ALA A 155 2.78 -13.18 -8.14
CA ALA A 155 3.09 -12.11 -9.09
C ALA A 155 3.43 -12.69 -10.48
N MET A 156 4.25 -13.75 -10.52
CA MET A 156 4.63 -14.42 -11.76
C MET A 156 3.43 -15.07 -12.47
N TYR A 157 2.50 -15.65 -11.72
CA TYR A 157 1.25 -16.16 -12.27
C TYR A 157 0.33 -15.05 -12.81
N SER A 158 0.26 -13.92 -12.12
CA SER A 158 -0.61 -12.81 -12.52
C SER A 158 -0.14 -12.19 -13.83
N THR A 159 1.18 -12.00 -14.01
CA THR A 159 1.74 -11.49 -15.27
C THR A 159 1.51 -12.42 -16.46
N MET A 160 1.48 -13.74 -16.24
CA MET A 160 1.12 -14.71 -17.28
C MET A 160 -0.34 -14.57 -17.71
N LYS A 161 -1.27 -14.44 -16.75
CA LYS A 161 -2.69 -14.24 -17.05
C LYS A 161 -2.98 -12.92 -17.77
N ASP A 162 -2.32 -11.85 -17.35
CA ASP A 162 -2.44 -10.55 -18.04
C ASP A 162 -1.98 -10.69 -19.49
N SER A 163 -0.90 -11.44 -19.72
CA SER A 163 -0.39 -11.73 -21.06
C SER A 163 -1.37 -12.57 -21.89
N GLU A 164 -1.98 -13.61 -21.32
CA GLU A 164 -3.02 -14.41 -21.99
C GLU A 164 -4.25 -13.57 -22.34
N HIS A 165 -4.71 -12.71 -21.43
CA HIS A 165 -5.84 -11.81 -21.68
C HIS A 165 -5.52 -10.78 -22.76
N ILE A 166 -4.29 -10.25 -22.79
CA ILE A 166 -3.82 -9.36 -23.86
C ILE A 166 -3.79 -10.10 -25.20
N ILE A 167 -3.33 -11.35 -25.24
CA ILE A 167 -3.32 -12.17 -26.46
C ILE A 167 -4.77 -12.41 -26.94
N PHE A 168 -5.67 -12.79 -26.04
CA PHE A 168 -7.07 -13.04 -26.37
C PHE A 168 -7.77 -11.77 -26.89
N THR A 169 -7.54 -10.63 -26.24
CA THR A 169 -8.12 -9.35 -26.64
C THR A 169 -7.58 -8.88 -27.99
N LYS A 170 -6.27 -9.03 -28.23
CA LYS A 170 -5.66 -8.73 -29.53
C LYS A 170 -6.22 -9.63 -30.63
N HIS A 171 -6.36 -10.93 -30.36
CA HIS A 171 -6.88 -11.88 -31.33
C HIS A 171 -8.34 -11.57 -31.69
N GLN A 172 -9.17 -11.22 -30.71
CA GLN A 172 -10.55 -10.81 -30.94
C GLN A 172 -10.63 -9.50 -31.75
N TYR A 173 -9.77 -8.52 -31.46
CA TYR A 173 -9.70 -7.26 -32.21
C TYR A 173 -9.27 -7.48 -33.67
N ILE A 174 -8.25 -8.33 -33.90
CA ILE A 174 -7.80 -8.69 -35.25
C ILE A 174 -8.90 -9.43 -36.02
N PHE A 175 -9.61 -10.35 -35.37
CA PHE A 175 -10.71 -11.08 -36.00
C PHE A 175 -11.87 -10.14 -36.38
N THR A 176 -12.25 -9.24 -35.47
CA THR A 176 -13.36 -8.30 -35.69
C THR A 176 -13.01 -7.29 -36.79
N THR A 177 -11.77 -6.78 -36.82
CA THR A 177 -11.30 -5.87 -37.88
C THR A 177 -11.25 -6.57 -39.23
N HIS A 178 -10.80 -7.83 -39.30
CA HIS A 178 -10.79 -8.59 -40.55
C HIS A 178 -12.20 -8.83 -41.10
N GLN A 179 -13.16 -9.15 -40.23
CA GLN A 179 -14.56 -9.32 -40.61
C GLN A 179 -15.18 -8.01 -41.14
N HIS A 180 -14.84 -6.87 -40.52
CA HIS A 180 -15.28 -5.54 -40.98
C HIS A 180 -14.65 -5.11 -42.31
N ILE A 181 -13.38 -5.47 -42.54
CA ILE A 181 -12.70 -5.20 -43.82
C ILE A 181 -13.35 -6.03 -44.94
N PHE A 182 -13.64 -7.30 -44.67
CA PHE A 182 -14.27 -8.18 -45.65
C PHE A 182 -15.68 -7.71 -46.05
N THR A 183 -16.50 -7.28 -45.08
CA THR A 183 -17.84 -6.73 -45.37
C THR A 183 -17.76 -5.43 -46.17
N MET A 184 -16.79 -4.56 -45.88
CA MET A 184 -16.58 -3.33 -46.64
C MET A 184 -16.11 -3.59 -48.08
N GLN A 185 -15.23 -4.57 -48.30
CA GLN A 185 -14.83 -5.00 -49.64
C GLN A 185 -16.01 -5.59 -50.44
N HIS A 186 -16.87 -6.37 -49.78
CA HIS A 186 -18.05 -6.95 -50.41
C HIS A 186 -19.11 -5.89 -50.77
N LEU A 187 -19.33 -4.89 -49.91
CA LEU A 187 -20.22 -3.77 -50.24
C LEU A 187 -19.68 -2.91 -51.38
N ASN A 188 -18.37 -2.68 -51.43
CA ASN A 188 -17.73 -1.97 -52.54
C ASN A 188 -17.86 -2.74 -53.86
N SER A 189 -17.74 -4.06 -53.87
CA SER A 189 -17.92 -4.84 -55.10
C SER A 189 -19.37 -4.79 -55.60
N LEU A 190 -20.35 -4.81 -54.69
CA LEU A 190 -21.76 -4.64 -55.03
C LEU A 190 -22.05 -3.25 -55.60
N LEU A 191 -21.47 -2.19 -55.03
CA LEU A 191 -21.60 -0.82 -55.54
C LEU A 191 -20.96 -0.62 -56.93
N VAL A 192 -19.83 -1.27 -57.19
CA VAL A 192 -19.18 -1.22 -58.52
C VAL A 192 -20.03 -1.96 -59.56
N ASN A 193 -20.64 -3.09 -59.19
CA ASN A 193 -21.53 -3.86 -60.08
C ASN A 193 -22.86 -3.15 -60.37
N THR A 194 -23.43 -2.41 -59.42
CA THR A 194 -24.65 -1.61 -59.68
C THR A 194 -24.37 -0.37 -60.52
N SER A 195 -23.19 0.25 -60.35
CA SER A 195 -22.74 1.39 -61.16
C SER A 195 -22.48 1.01 -62.63
N SER A 196 -22.00 -0.21 -62.88
CA SER A 196 -21.80 -0.73 -64.23
C SER A 196 -23.11 -1.14 -64.91
N LEU A 197 -24.14 -1.56 -64.16
CA LEU A 197 -25.49 -1.79 -64.70
C LEU A 197 -26.22 -0.49 -65.07
N LEU A 198 -25.98 0.61 -64.35
CA LEU A 198 -26.57 1.92 -64.66
C LEU A 198 -25.96 2.57 -65.91
N ASN A 199 -24.69 2.30 -66.24
CA ASN A 199 -24.02 2.82 -67.44
C ASN A 199 -24.34 2.06 -68.74
N ILE A 200 -25.15 0.99 -68.70
CA ILE A 200 -25.58 0.22 -69.90
C ILE A 200 -26.97 0.68 -70.39
N SER A 201 -27.65 1.58 -69.66
CA SER A 201 -29.01 2.06 -69.97
C SER A 201 -29.08 3.48 -70.58
N THR A 202 -27.99 3.98 -71.16
CA THR A 202 -27.94 5.24 -71.94
C THR A 202 -27.35 5.00 -73.31
#